data_AF-A0AAV5FQE1-F1
#
_entry.id   AF-A0AAV5FQE1-F1
#
_cell.length_a   1.000
_cell.length_b   1.000
_cell.length_c   1.000
_cell.angle_alpha   90.00
_cell.angle_beta   90.00
_cell.angle_gamma   90.00
#
_symmetry.space_group_name_H-M   'P 1'
#
loop_
_entity.id
_entity.type
_entity.pdbx_description
1 polymer ?
#
loop_
_entity_poly.entity_id
_entity_poly.type
_entity_poly.pdbx_seq_one_letter_code
_entity_poly.pdbx_strand_id
1 'polypeptide(L)'
;MAAAMRALFLLLLPWLLVATGSSTPVPRIGPVQCSSGMLHNCTVSNAYGTFNDHKPCHAEEAVYPRTEAELVAAVASAVREKRKVKASTAHSHSFPKLACPGGGGTGTRSPWRAA
;
A
#
# COMPACT_ATOMS: atom_id res chain seq x y z
N MET A 1 0.19 -43.12 37.31
CA MET A 1 -0.77 -42.34 36.50
C MET A 1 -0.38 -40.86 36.40
N ALA A 2 -0.10 -40.16 37.52
CA ALA A 2 0.31 -38.75 37.50
C ALA A 2 1.60 -38.43 36.73
N ALA A 3 2.62 -39.32 36.79
CA ALA A 3 3.87 -39.13 36.07
C ALA A 3 3.71 -39.26 34.54
N ALA A 4 2.92 -40.23 34.09
CA ALA A 4 2.62 -40.42 32.67
C ALA A 4 1.79 -39.25 32.11
N MET A 5 0.84 -38.73 32.90
CA MET A 5 0.02 -37.58 32.52
C MET A 5 0.86 -36.29 32.44
N ARG A 6 1.84 -36.11 33.34
CA ARG A 6 2.82 -35.01 33.26
C ARG A 6 3.72 -35.12 32.03
N ALA A 7 4.23 -36.31 31.73
CA ALA A 7 5.06 -36.54 30.55
C ALA A 7 4.29 -36.27 29.24
N LEU A 8 3.04 -36.71 29.18
CA LEU A 8 2.16 -36.46 28.04
C LEU A 8 1.85 -34.96 27.89
N PHE A 9 1.61 -34.25 28.99
CA PHE A 9 1.39 -32.81 28.96
C PHE A 9 2.64 -32.06 28.48
N LEU A 10 3.83 -32.42 28.94
CA LEU A 10 5.09 -31.82 28.50
C LEU A 10 5.39 -32.07 27.02
N LEU A 11 4.94 -33.21 26.47
CA LEU A 11 5.10 -33.53 25.05
C LEU A 11 4.06 -32.81 24.16
N LEU A 12 2.83 -32.60 24.65
CA LEU A 12 1.74 -32.01 23.86
C LEU A 12 1.66 -30.48 23.97
N LEU A 13 2.13 -29.89 25.09
CA LEU A 13 2.08 -28.46 25.34
C LEU A 13 2.82 -27.63 24.25
N PRO A 14 4.04 -27.99 23.79
CA PRO A 14 4.73 -27.23 22.75
C PRO A 14 3.97 -27.22 21.41
N TRP A 15 3.34 -28.33 21.05
CA TRP A 15 2.52 -28.45 19.84
C TRP A 15 1.26 -27.58 19.92
N LEU A 16 0.66 -27.49 21.11
CA LEU A 16 -0.49 -26.62 21.35
C LEU A 16 -0.11 -25.13 21.25
N LEU A 17 1.06 -24.73 21.77
CA LEU A 17 1.57 -23.37 21.65
C LEU A 17 1.92 -22.97 20.20
N VAL A 18 2.40 -23.91 19.38
CA VAL A 18 2.66 -23.68 17.94
C VAL A 18 1.35 -23.56 17.14
N ALA A 19 0.32 -24.33 17.52
CA ALA A 19 -1.01 -24.27 16.88
C ALA A 19 -1.74 -22.94 17.18
N THR A 20 -1.49 -22.34 18.35
CA THR A 20 -1.85 -20.94 18.64
C THR A 20 -0.78 -20.00 18.07
N GLY A 21 -0.45 -20.17 16.79
CA GLY A 21 0.44 -19.27 16.08
C GLY A 21 -0.05 -17.85 16.26
N SER A 22 0.77 -17.03 16.90
CA SER A 22 0.59 -15.58 16.98
C SER A 22 0.24 -15.09 15.58
N SER A 23 -1.00 -14.62 15.41
CA SER A 23 -1.41 -13.91 14.20
C SER A 23 -0.56 -12.66 14.12
N THR A 24 0.63 -12.76 13.53
CA THR A 24 1.37 -11.57 13.15
C THR A 24 0.43 -10.81 12.23
N PRO A 25 0.11 -9.53 12.52
CA PRO A 25 -0.67 -8.73 11.60
C PRO A 25 0.08 -8.77 10.27
N VAL A 26 -0.51 -9.41 9.26
CA VAL A 26 0.02 -9.38 7.91
C VAL A 26 0.29 -7.91 7.64
N PRO A 27 1.55 -7.49 7.36
CA PRO A 27 1.84 -6.10 7.11
C PRO A 27 0.89 -5.69 5.99
N ARG A 28 -0.05 -4.79 6.28
CA ARG A 28 -0.98 -4.32 5.25
C ARG A 28 -0.12 -3.57 4.26
N ILE A 29 0.27 -4.28 3.20
CA ILE A 29 1.00 -3.70 2.09
C ILE A 29 0.05 -2.64 1.53
N GLY A 30 0.36 -1.38 1.80
CA GLY A 30 -0.49 -0.27 1.43
C GLY A 30 -0.70 -0.24 -0.09
N PRO A 31 -1.74 0.48 -0.56
CA PRO A 31 -2.02 0.62 -1.98
C PRO A 31 -0.90 1.34 -2.76
N VAL A 32 0.10 1.91 -2.07
CA VAL A 32 1.29 2.50 -2.67
C VAL A 32 2.51 1.75 -2.14
N GLN A 33 3.27 1.14 -3.04
CA GLN A 33 4.48 0.38 -2.72
C GLN A 33 5.66 0.98 -3.47
N CYS A 34 6.61 1.56 -2.75
CA CYS A 34 7.84 2.10 -3.31
C CYS A 34 9.02 1.17 -3.01
N SER A 35 10.11 1.29 -3.77
CA SER A 35 11.33 0.54 -3.48
C SER A 35 11.82 0.85 -2.06
N SER A 36 12.25 -0.18 -1.32
CA SER A 36 12.57 -0.11 0.11
C SER A 36 13.45 1.11 0.47
N GLY A 37 12.92 1.98 1.33
CA GLY A 37 13.63 3.18 1.83
C GLY A 37 13.63 4.38 0.87
N MET A 38 13.02 4.26 -0.31
CA MET A 38 12.92 5.35 -1.28
C MET A 38 11.45 5.72 -1.49
N LEU A 39 11.19 7.03 -1.59
CA LEU A 39 9.88 7.56 -1.98
C LEU A 39 9.67 7.56 -3.50
N HIS A 40 10.56 6.90 -4.24
CA HIS A 40 10.58 6.89 -5.71
C HIS A 40 10.25 5.51 -6.28
N ASN A 41 9.92 5.48 -7.57
CA ASN A 41 9.66 4.24 -8.33
C ASN A 41 8.58 3.38 -7.67
N CYS A 42 7.42 3.99 -7.44
CA CYS A 42 6.31 3.39 -6.71
C CYS A 42 5.31 2.72 -7.65
N THR A 43 4.69 1.65 -7.15
CA THR A 43 3.53 1.02 -7.76
C THR A 43 2.28 1.36 -6.95
N VAL A 44 1.21 1.69 -7.65
CA VAL A 44 -0.10 2.02 -7.07
C VAL A 44 -1.10 0.95 -7.45
N SER A 45 -1.81 0.42 -6.46
CA SER A 45 -2.90 -0.55 -6.59
C SER A 45 -4.13 -0.11 -5.79
N ASN A 46 -5.23 -0.86 -5.91
CA ASN A 46 -6.41 -0.66 -5.08
C ASN A 46 -6.33 -1.52 -3.79
N ALA A 47 -7.34 -1.41 -2.93
CA ALA A 47 -7.46 -2.20 -1.70
C ALA A 47 -7.37 -3.73 -1.91
N TYR A 48 -7.71 -4.20 -3.11
CA TYR A 48 -7.73 -5.60 -3.51
C TYR A 48 -6.41 -6.04 -4.17
N GLY A 49 -5.43 -5.15 -4.28
CA GLY A 49 -4.12 -5.42 -4.87
C GLY A 49 -4.05 -5.27 -6.39
N THR A 50 -5.18 -5.07 -7.10
CA THR A 50 -5.18 -4.87 -8.56
C THR A 50 -6.43 -4.16 -9.08
N PHE A 51 -6.26 -3.33 -10.10
CA PHE A 51 -7.37 -2.67 -10.79
C PHE A 51 -8.09 -3.62 -11.77
N ASN A 52 -9.22 -3.18 -12.34
CA ASN A 52 -10.02 -3.98 -13.27
C ASN A 52 -9.26 -4.50 -14.50
N ASP A 53 -8.19 -3.82 -14.91
CA ASP A 53 -7.33 -4.22 -16.03
C ASP A 53 -6.14 -5.10 -15.60
N HIS A 54 -6.17 -5.58 -14.36
CA HIS A 54 -5.16 -6.43 -13.71
C HIS A 54 -3.76 -5.81 -13.66
N LYS A 55 -3.62 -4.50 -13.92
CA LYS A 55 -2.32 -3.82 -14.01
C LYS A 55 -2.20 -2.73 -12.95
N PRO A 56 -1.15 -2.73 -12.11
CA PRO A 56 -0.88 -1.59 -11.25
C PRO A 56 -0.51 -0.36 -12.09
N CYS A 57 -0.55 0.81 -11.46
CA CYS A 57 -0.03 2.03 -12.06
C CYS A 57 1.37 2.32 -11.54
N HIS A 58 2.17 2.99 -12.35
CA HIS A 58 3.49 3.45 -11.94
C HIS A 58 3.42 4.91 -11.50
N ALA A 59 4.15 5.24 -10.44
CA ALA A 59 4.35 6.60 -9.96
C ALA A 59 5.85 6.82 -9.74
N GLU A 60 6.35 7.96 -10.22
CA GLU A 60 7.75 8.33 -10.05
C GLU A 60 8.09 8.58 -8.58
N GLU A 61 7.19 9.22 -7.84
CA GLU A 61 7.39 9.66 -6.46
C GLU A 61 6.08 9.64 -5.66
N ALA A 62 6.17 9.35 -4.37
CA ALA A 62 5.07 9.45 -3.41
C ALA A 62 5.47 10.29 -2.19
N VAL A 63 4.56 11.16 -1.73
CA VAL A 63 4.77 12.02 -0.54
C VAL A 63 3.64 11.76 0.46
N TYR A 64 3.96 11.76 1.75
CA TYR A 64 3.02 11.52 2.85
C TYR A 64 2.92 12.75 3.77
N PRO A 65 2.21 13.82 3.36
CA PRO A 65 2.07 15.02 4.18
C PRO A 65 1.26 14.73 5.44
N ARG A 66 1.67 15.34 6.57
CA ARG A 66 0.98 15.24 7.87
C ARG A 66 0.19 16.49 8.22
N THR A 67 0.44 17.58 7.52
CA THR A 67 -0.23 18.87 7.71
C THR A 67 -0.76 19.41 6.38
N GLU A 68 -1.74 20.30 6.45
CA GLU A 68 -2.27 20.97 5.24
C GLU A 68 -1.20 21.83 4.57
N ALA A 69 -0.34 22.49 5.35
CA ALA A 69 0.76 23.30 4.83
C ALA A 69 1.75 22.44 4.00
N GLU A 70 2.11 21.24 4.50
CA GLU A 70 2.95 20.30 3.76
C GLU A 70 2.27 19.80 2.47
N LEU A 71 0.96 19.56 2.51
CA LEU A 71 0.19 19.15 1.34
C LEU A 71 0.21 20.25 0.26
N VAL A 72 -0.09 21.50 0.64
CA VAL A 72 -0.08 22.65 -0.29
C VAL A 72 1.32 22.89 -0.86
N ALA A 73 2.36 22.78 -0.04
CA ALA A 73 3.74 22.91 -0.49
C ALA A 73 4.14 21.83 -1.50
N ALA A 74 3.73 20.57 -1.28
CA ALA A 74 3.98 19.46 -2.19
C ALA A 74 3.23 19.61 -3.53
N VAL A 75 1.99 20.12 -3.49
CA VAL A 75 1.25 20.42 -4.73
C VAL A 75 1.91 21.59 -5.48
N ALA A 76 2.33 22.63 -4.77
CA ALA A 76 3.00 23.79 -5.37
C ALA A 76 4.34 23.40 -6.03
N SER A 77 5.14 22.53 -5.41
CA SER A 77 6.38 22.04 -6.02
C SER A 77 6.10 21.23 -7.29
N ALA A 78 5.12 20.33 -7.26
CA ALA A 78 4.72 19.55 -8.43
C ALA A 78 4.22 20.43 -9.59
N VAL A 79 3.43 21.47 -9.29
CA VAL A 79 2.95 22.43 -10.30
C VAL A 79 4.12 23.22 -10.91
N ARG A 80 5.06 23.70 -10.08
CA ARG A 80 6.28 24.38 -10.56
C ARG A 80 7.08 23.51 -11.51
N GLU A 81 7.13 22.20 -11.24
CA GLU A 81 7.84 21.20 -12.05
C GLU A 81 7.00 20.63 -13.19
N LYS A 82 5.74 21.09 -13.37
CA LYS A 82 4.79 20.62 -14.37
C LYS A 82 4.55 19.10 -14.31
N ARG A 83 4.64 18.51 -13.11
CA ARG A 83 4.38 17.09 -12.86
C ARG A 83 2.89 16.85 -12.59
N LYS A 84 2.39 15.69 -13.03
CA LYS A 84 1.03 15.26 -12.73
C LYS A 84 1.00 14.56 -11.38
N VAL A 85 0.14 15.02 -10.49
CA VAL A 85 -0.03 14.46 -9.15
C VAL A 85 -1.45 13.94 -8.94
N LYS A 86 -1.59 12.95 -8.06
CA LYS A 86 -2.86 12.38 -7.62
C LYS A 86 -2.79 12.08 -6.13
N ALA A 87 -3.92 12.27 -5.45
CA ALA A 87 -4.08 11.82 -4.08
C ALA A 87 -4.51 10.35 -4.07
N SER A 88 -3.90 9.57 -3.17
CA SER A 88 -4.30 8.20 -2.85
C SER A 88 -4.55 8.11 -1.35
N THR A 89 -5.59 7.37 -0.96
CA THR A 89 -5.89 7.11 0.46
C THR A 89 -5.26 5.79 0.88
N ALA A 90 -5.09 5.58 2.18
CA ALA A 90 -4.59 4.31 2.74
C ALA A 90 -5.45 3.09 2.38
N HIS A 91 -6.68 3.31 1.88
CA HIS A 91 -7.62 2.23 1.57
C HIS A 91 -7.86 2.04 0.06
N SER A 92 -7.70 3.05 -0.79
CA SER A 92 -7.77 2.93 -2.26
C SER A 92 -8.89 2.00 -2.79
N HIS A 93 -10.13 2.14 -2.31
CA HIS A 93 -11.29 1.31 -2.71
C HIS A 93 -11.90 1.70 -4.06
N SER A 94 -11.08 2.13 -5.02
CA SER A 94 -11.55 2.41 -6.38
C SER A 94 -11.28 1.24 -7.31
N PHE A 95 -12.32 0.73 -7.94
CA PHE A 95 -12.20 -0.17 -9.10
C PHE A 95 -11.50 0.50 -10.30
N PRO A 96 -11.86 1.74 -10.70
CA PRO A 96 -11.11 2.46 -11.72
C PRO A 96 -9.80 3.06 -11.17
N LYS A 97 -8.88 3.36 -12.09
CA LYS A 97 -7.54 3.92 -11.86
C LYS A 97 -7.51 5.40 -11.46
N LEU A 98 -8.32 5.81 -10.48
CA LEU A 98 -8.46 7.22 -10.09
C LEU A 98 -7.22 7.79 -9.39
N ALA A 99 -6.56 6.95 -8.59
CA ALA A 99 -5.35 7.30 -7.85
C ALA A 99 -4.08 7.30 -8.72
N CYS A 100 -4.18 6.90 -9.99
CA CYS A 100 -3.02 6.77 -10.85
C CYS A 100 -2.55 8.14 -11.39
N PRO A 101 -1.33 8.59 -11.05
CA PRO A 101 -0.75 9.78 -11.66
C PRO A 101 -0.54 9.49 -13.15
N GLY A 102 -1.15 10.28 -14.02
CA GLY A 102 -1.24 9.95 -15.44
C GLY A 102 0.10 10.07 -16.16
N GLY A 103 0.86 8.98 -16.30
CA GLY A 103 2.09 8.93 -17.09
C GLY A 103 2.65 7.52 -17.17
N GLY A 104 2.62 6.93 -18.37
CA GLY A 104 3.21 5.61 -18.66
C GLY A 104 2.20 4.48 -18.82
N GLY A 105 1.81 4.19 -20.06
CA GLY A 105 1.02 3.01 -20.42
C GLY A 105 -0.47 3.29 -20.59
N THR A 106 -0.91 3.20 -21.84
CA THR A 106 -2.29 3.23 -22.36
C THR A 106 -3.38 2.82 -21.34
N GLY A 107 -4.03 3.79 -20.70
CA GLY A 107 -5.15 3.50 -19.81
C GLY A 107 -5.62 4.73 -19.05
N THR A 108 -6.52 5.48 -19.68
CA THR A 108 -7.16 6.71 -19.18
C THR A 108 -6.30 7.98 -19.28
N ARG A 109 -6.43 8.66 -20.43
CA ARG A 109 -6.36 10.12 -20.47
C ARG A 109 -7.50 10.66 -19.61
N SER A 110 -7.32 10.71 -18.29
CA SER A 110 -8.16 11.59 -17.49
C SER A 110 -7.75 13.02 -17.84
N PRO A 111 -8.68 13.87 -18.30
CA PRO A 111 -8.39 15.24 -18.69
C PRO A 111 -8.21 16.08 -17.43
N TRP A 112 -7.12 15.87 -16.70
CA TRP A 112 -6.62 16.92 -15.81
C TRP A 112 -5.94 17.96 -16.71
N ARG A 113 -6.78 18.77 -17.38
CA ARG A 113 -6.38 20.13 -17.73
C ARG A 113 -6.41 20.88 -16.41
N ALA A 114 -5.25 21.35 -15.97
CA ALA A 114 -5.19 22.39 -14.96
C ALA A 114 -6.11 23.53 -15.45
N ALA A 115 -7.19 23.78 -14.71
CA ALA A 115 -7.85 25.07 -14.72
C ALA A 115 -7.09 25.97 -13.75
#